data_AF-A0A950YJP2-F1
#
_entry.id   AF-A0A950YJP2-F1
#
_cell.length_a   1.000
_cell.length_b   1.000
_cell.length_c   1.000
_cell.angle_alpha   90.00
_cell.angle_beta   90.00
_cell.angle_gamma   90.00
#
_symmetry.space_group_name_H-M   'P 1'
#
loop_
_entity.id
_entity.type
_entity.pdbx_description
1 polymer ?
#
loop_
_entity_poly.entity_id
_entity_poly.type
_entity_poly.pdbx_seq_one_letter_code
_entity_poly.pdbx_strand_id
1 'polypeptide(L)'
;IQQRKASIDRACERAGREPIPFSIMVGAVLGVDSAEVDQRARRVAEATGRDAAALVREPPQGWIVGTLERAAEQLAPIREAGVSRVMFNQYVDPEVDQVARLGELASLIG
;
A
#
# COMPACT_ATOMS: atom_id res chain seq x y z
N ILE A 1 0.47 -13.49 -0.63
CA ILE A 1 -0.42 -13.12 0.50
C ILE A 1 -1.18 -14.32 1.05
N GLN A 2 -1.97 -15.02 0.22
CA GLN A 2 -2.82 -16.15 0.65
C GLN A 2 -2.06 -17.24 1.45
N GLN A 3 -0.88 -17.66 0.99
CA GLN A 3 -0.06 -18.64 1.73
C GLN A 3 0.34 -18.17 3.13
N ARG A 4 0.69 -16.88 3.28
CA ARG A 4 1.02 -16.29 4.59
C ARG A 4 -0.20 -16.23 5.50
N LYS A 5 -1.35 -15.82 4.97
CA LYS A 5 -2.62 -15.81 5.72
C LYS A 5 -2.96 -17.22 6.22
N ALA A 6 -2.96 -18.22 5.33
CA ALA A 6 -3.25 -19.61 5.69
C ALA A 6 -2.28 -20.17 6.74
N SER A 7 -1.01 -19.78 6.70
CA SER A 7 -0.02 -20.17 7.72
C SER A 7 -0.39 -19.61 9.10
N ILE A 8 -0.82 -18.35 9.16
CA ILE A 8 -1.26 -17.69 10.40
C ILE A 8 -2.56 -18.29 10.92
N ASP A 9 -3.55 -18.53 10.04
CA ASP A 9 -4.82 -19.14 10.42
C ASP A 9 -4.58 -20.52 11.08
N ARG A 10 -3.72 -21.36 10.50
CA ARG A 10 -3.33 -22.64 11.11
C ARG A 10 -2.58 -22.49 12.43
N ALA A 11 -1.82 -21.41 12.61
CA ALA A 11 -1.14 -21.14 13.86
C ALA A 11 -2.13 -20.75 14.97
N CYS A 12 -3.17 -19.98 14.64
CA CYS A 12 -4.29 -19.70 15.55
C CYS A 12 -5.03 -20.99 15.93
N GLU A 13 -5.38 -21.82 14.94
CA GLU A 13 -6.07 -23.10 15.17
C GLU A 13 -5.28 -24.02 16.12
N ARG A 14 -3.97 -24.21 15.89
CA ARG A 14 -3.10 -25.00 16.77
C ARG A 14 -3.01 -24.44 18.19
N ALA A 15 -3.19 -23.13 18.35
CA ALA A 15 -3.20 -22.46 19.65
C ALA A 15 -4.58 -22.46 20.32
N GLY A 16 -5.61 -23.08 19.72
CA GLY A 16 -6.98 -23.04 20.21
C GLY A 16 -7.60 -21.64 20.17
N ARG A 17 -7.18 -20.81 19.21
CA ARG A 17 -7.64 -19.43 19.05
C ARG A 17 -8.40 -19.25 17.75
N GLU A 18 -9.35 -18.32 17.77
CA GLU A 18 -9.98 -17.79 16.56
C GLU A 18 -8.94 -17.13 15.64
N PRO A 19 -9.17 -17.12 14.30
CA PRO A 19 -8.35 -16.37 13.36
C PRO A 19 -8.27 -14.87 13.71
N ILE A 20 -7.09 -14.28 13.51
CA ILE A 20 -6.87 -12.85 13.71
C ILE A 20 -6.99 -12.08 12.38
N PRO A 21 -7.37 -10.79 12.40
CA PRO A 21 -7.38 -9.96 11.20
C PRO A 21 -6.01 -9.94 10.51
N PHE A 22 -5.98 -10.28 9.22
CA PHE A 22 -4.74 -10.29 8.46
C PHE A 22 -4.49 -8.91 7.85
N SER A 23 -3.52 -8.19 8.42
CA SER A 23 -3.14 -6.85 7.98
C SER A 23 -1.82 -6.87 7.22
N ILE A 24 -1.64 -5.94 6.29
CA ILE A 24 -0.35 -5.69 5.63
C ILE A 24 0.05 -4.23 5.78
N MET A 25 1.36 -3.98 5.79
CA MET A 25 1.94 -2.66 5.68
C MET A 25 2.62 -2.55 4.31
N VAL A 26 2.28 -1.53 3.54
CA VAL A 26 2.76 -1.30 2.18
C VAL A 26 3.42 0.07 2.10
N GLY A 27 4.51 0.20 1.35
CA GLY A 27 5.02 1.52 0.97
C GLY A 27 4.07 2.15 -0.05
N ALA A 28 3.95 3.47 -0.07
CA ALA A 28 3.13 4.14 -1.08
C ALA A 28 3.68 5.47 -1.58
N VAL A 29 3.39 5.72 -2.86
CA VAL A 29 3.60 6.99 -3.56
C VAL A 29 2.34 7.25 -4.38
N LEU A 30 1.50 8.15 -3.90
CA LEU A 30 0.20 8.45 -4.50
C LEU A 30 0.20 9.87 -5.08
N GLY A 31 -0.40 10.08 -6.25
CA GLY A 31 -0.59 11.40 -6.86
C GLY A 31 -2.01 11.55 -7.43
N VAL A 32 -2.46 12.78 -7.71
CA VAL A 32 -3.70 13.00 -8.47
C VAL A 32 -3.48 12.75 -9.97
N ASP A 33 -2.25 12.95 -10.43
CA ASP A 33 -1.80 12.69 -11.79
C ASP A 33 -0.36 12.13 -11.80
N SER A 34 0.15 11.80 -12.99
CA SER A 34 1.49 11.25 -13.15
C SER A 34 2.60 12.23 -12.78
N ALA A 35 2.41 13.53 -13.03
CA ALA A 35 3.41 14.55 -12.73
C ALA A 35 3.65 14.66 -11.22
N GLU A 36 2.57 14.56 -10.45
CA GLU A 36 2.63 14.56 -9.00
C GLU A 36 3.18 13.24 -8.44
N VAL A 37 2.82 12.08 -9.03
CA VAL A 37 3.44 10.80 -8.67
C VAL A 37 4.96 10.89 -8.82
N ASP A 38 5.45 11.44 -9.93
CA ASP A 38 6.88 11.61 -10.17
C ASP A 38 7.53 12.57 -9.16
N GLN A 39 6.87 13.69 -8.86
CA GLN A 39 7.35 14.64 -7.85
C GLN A 39 7.52 13.98 -6.49
N ARG A 40 6.54 13.18 -6.07
CA ARG A 40 6.54 12.50 -4.77
C ARG A 40 7.50 11.32 -4.75
N ALA A 41 7.64 10.60 -5.87
CA ALA A 41 8.62 9.54 -6.01
C ALA A 41 10.04 10.06 -5.80
N ARG A 42 10.36 11.29 -6.27
CA ARG A 42 11.65 11.94 -6.01
C ARG A 42 11.89 12.18 -4.52
N ARG A 43 10.90 12.70 -3.79
CA ARG A 43 11.01 12.92 -2.33
C ARG A 43 11.25 11.61 -1.58
N VAL A 44 10.50 10.56 -1.92
CA VAL A 44 10.66 9.24 -1.31
C VAL A 44 12.01 8.62 -1.68
N ALA A 45 12.45 8.76 -2.92
CA ALA A 45 13.76 8.32 -3.38
C ALA A 45 14.90 8.97 -2.58
N GLU A 46 14.86 10.29 -2.40
CA GLU A 46 15.83 11.06 -1.62
C GLU A 46 15.96 10.54 -0.17
N ALA A 47 14.84 10.29 0.51
CA ALA A 47 14.89 9.84 1.91
C ALA A 47 15.20 8.35 2.07
N THR A 48 14.92 7.53 1.05
CA THR A 48 15.13 6.07 1.12
C THR A 48 16.39 5.61 0.40
N GLY A 49 17.11 6.53 -0.26
CA GLY A 49 18.28 6.22 -1.09
C GLY A 49 17.95 5.40 -2.34
N ARG A 50 16.70 5.45 -2.81
CA ARG A 50 16.22 4.72 -4.00
C ARG A 50 16.31 5.58 -5.25
N ASP A 51 16.18 4.96 -6.42
CA ASP A 51 16.02 5.68 -7.68
C ASP A 51 14.56 6.08 -7.90
N ALA A 52 14.32 7.35 -8.19
CA ALA A 52 12.97 7.91 -8.33
C ALA A 52 12.23 7.36 -9.56
N ALA A 53 12.93 7.23 -10.69
CA ALA A 53 12.32 6.71 -11.92
C ALA A 53 11.98 5.22 -11.77
N ALA A 54 12.85 4.44 -11.11
CA ALA A 54 12.62 3.04 -10.81
C ALA A 54 11.44 2.85 -9.85
N LEU A 55 11.26 3.72 -8.85
CA LEU A 55 10.10 3.66 -7.94
C LEU A 55 8.76 3.71 -8.67
N VAL A 56 8.68 4.45 -9.79
CA VAL A 56 7.45 4.57 -10.59
C VAL A 56 7.36 3.48 -11.65
N ARG A 57 8.45 3.21 -12.38
CA ARG A 57 8.47 2.25 -13.48
C ARG A 57 8.37 0.79 -13.00
N GLU A 58 9.10 0.48 -11.94
CA GLU A 58 9.22 -0.86 -11.36
C GLU A 58 9.18 -0.76 -9.83
N PRO A 59 7.99 -0.47 -9.26
CA PRO A 59 7.84 -0.28 -7.83
C PRO A 59 8.33 -1.52 -7.06
N PRO A 60 8.96 -1.34 -5.88
CA PRO A 60 9.35 -2.47 -5.05
C PRO A 60 8.15 -3.38 -4.76
N GLN A 61 8.39 -4.69 -4.68
CA GLN A 61 7.31 -5.65 -4.47
C GLN A 61 6.46 -5.28 -3.24
N GLY A 62 5.15 -5.18 -3.45
CA GLY A 62 4.19 -4.85 -2.39
C GLY A 62 4.05 -3.35 -2.10
N TRP A 63 4.68 -2.48 -2.88
CA TRP A 63 4.40 -1.04 -2.84
C TRP A 63 3.18 -0.70 -3.70
N ILE A 64 2.46 0.34 -3.29
CA ILE A 64 1.34 0.92 -4.03
C ILE A 64 1.79 2.27 -4.60
N VAL A 65 2.01 2.31 -5.92
CA VAL A 65 2.55 3.51 -6.60
C VAL A 65 1.68 3.87 -7.79
N GLY A 66 1.27 5.14 -7.88
CA GLY A 66 0.50 5.67 -9.01
C GLY A 66 -0.56 6.68 -8.62
N THR A 67 -1.49 6.95 -9.54
CA THR A 67 -2.69 7.75 -9.26
C THR A 67 -3.63 7.02 -8.31
N LEU A 68 -4.66 7.70 -7.80
CA LEU A 68 -5.64 7.08 -6.91
C LEU A 68 -6.40 5.92 -7.59
N GLU A 69 -6.74 6.05 -8.87
CA GLU A 69 -7.38 4.99 -9.66
C GLU A 69 -6.44 3.80 -9.78
N ARG A 70 -5.16 4.06 -10.10
CA ARG A 70 -4.17 3.01 -10.24
C ARG A 70 -3.86 2.32 -8.90
N ALA A 71 -3.94 3.05 -7.79
CA ALA A 71 -3.83 2.49 -6.46
C ALA A 71 -5.04 1.61 -6.11
N ALA A 72 -6.26 2.04 -6.46
CA ALA A 72 -7.48 1.25 -6.27
C ALA A 72 -7.40 -0.10 -7.02
N GLU A 73 -6.91 -0.09 -8.27
CA GLU A 73 -6.65 -1.30 -9.05
C GLU A 73 -5.64 -2.24 -8.37
N GLN A 74 -4.55 -1.70 -7.81
CA GLN A 74 -3.52 -2.48 -7.10
C GLN A 74 -4.05 -3.08 -5.79
N LEU A 75 -5.00 -2.41 -5.13
CA LEU A 75 -5.62 -2.87 -3.89
C LEU A 75 -6.69 -3.95 -4.10
N ALA A 76 -7.34 -4.00 -5.26
CA ALA A 76 -8.35 -5.00 -5.58
C ALA A 76 -7.88 -6.46 -5.34
N PRO A 77 -6.74 -6.93 -5.89
CA PRO A 77 -6.25 -8.29 -5.64
C PRO A 77 -5.81 -8.52 -4.19
N ILE A 78 -5.42 -7.46 -3.47
CA ILE A 78 -5.05 -7.55 -2.04
C ILE A 78 -6.30 -7.84 -1.20
N ARG A 79 -7.41 -7.15 -1.50
CA ARG A 79 -8.72 -7.40 -0.88
C ARG A 79 -9.22 -8.82 -1.16
N GLU A 80 -9.15 -9.25 -2.42
CA GLU A 80 -9.54 -10.62 -2.83
C GLU A 80 -8.71 -11.71 -2.13
N ALA A 81 -7.46 -11.40 -1.76
CA ALA A 81 -6.60 -12.30 -1.02
C ALA A 81 -6.95 -12.43 0.49
N GLY A 82 -8.02 -11.77 0.95
CA GLY A 82 -8.52 -11.86 2.33
C GLY A 82 -7.78 -10.97 3.33
N VAL A 83 -7.16 -9.89 2.87
CA VAL A 83 -6.56 -8.86 3.73
C VAL A 83 -7.66 -8.01 4.34
N SER A 84 -7.68 -7.91 5.67
CA SER A 84 -8.68 -7.14 6.41
C SER A 84 -8.29 -5.67 6.58
N ARG A 85 -7.01 -5.33 6.46
CA ARG A 85 -6.49 -3.96 6.65
C ARG A 85 -5.21 -3.75 5.85
N VAL A 86 -5.12 -2.59 5.21
CA VAL A 86 -3.89 -2.09 4.60
C VAL A 86 -3.42 -0.86 5.38
N MET A 87 -2.16 -0.88 5.80
CA MET A 87 -1.50 0.26 6.44
C MET A 87 -0.51 0.85 5.44
N PHE A 88 -0.69 2.12 5.10
CA PHE A 88 0.20 2.83 4.19
C PHE A 88 1.37 3.42 4.96
N ASN A 89 2.58 3.01 4.61
CA ASN A 89 3.80 3.61 5.10
C ASN A 89 4.21 4.74 4.14
N GLN A 90 3.96 5.97 4.55
CA GLN A 90 4.30 7.18 3.81
C GLN A 90 5.64 7.69 4.34
N TYR A 91 6.72 7.44 3.58
CA TYR A 91 8.09 7.63 4.04
C TYR A 91 8.49 9.11 4.21
N VAL A 92 7.88 10.00 3.43
CA VAL A 92 8.23 11.43 3.42
C VAL A 92 7.03 12.22 2.94
N ASP A 93 6.13 12.55 3.85
CA ASP A 93 5.28 13.70 3.58
C ASP A 93 4.86 14.36 4.90
N PRO A 94 5.37 15.56 5.21
CA PRO A 94 4.80 16.36 6.30
C PRO A 94 3.42 16.94 5.92
N GLU A 95 2.99 16.77 4.66
CA GLU A 95 1.73 17.32 4.16
C GLU A 95 0.53 16.44 4.60
N VAL A 96 -0.38 17.06 5.35
CA VAL A 96 -1.69 16.48 5.74
C VAL A 96 -2.48 16.04 4.50
N ASP A 97 -2.19 16.59 3.33
CA ASP A 97 -2.78 16.26 2.03
C ASP A 97 -2.64 14.77 1.69
N GLN A 98 -1.63 14.08 2.20
CA GLN A 98 -1.52 12.63 2.06
C GLN A 98 -2.63 11.87 2.78
N VAL A 99 -3.07 12.36 3.94
CA VAL A 99 -4.21 11.78 4.67
C VAL A 99 -5.49 12.03 3.89
N ALA A 100 -5.67 13.22 3.32
CA ALA A 100 -6.82 13.54 2.48
C ALA A 100 -6.92 12.57 1.28
N ARG A 101 -5.80 12.30 0.62
CA ARG A 101 -5.73 11.34 -0.50
C ARG A 101 -6.03 9.91 -0.11
N LEU A 102 -5.62 9.49 1.08
CA LEU A 102 -6.03 8.19 1.60
C LEU A 102 -7.55 8.16 1.82
N GLY A 103 -8.17 9.27 2.23
CA GLY A 103 -9.62 9.41 2.31
C GLY A 103 -10.33 9.37 0.95
N GLU A 104 -9.76 10.02 -0.07
CA GLU A 104 -10.25 9.96 -1.45
C GLU A 104 -10.11 8.54 -2.02
N LEU A 105 -8.95 7.92 -1.84
CA LEU A 105 -8.71 6.53 -2.24
C LEU A 105 -9.67 5.57 -1.55
N ALA A 106 -9.93 5.76 -0.25
CA ALA A 106 -10.91 4.97 0.48
C ALA A 106 -12.30 5.09 -0.17
N SER A 107 -12.70 6.28 -0.60
CA SER A 107 -13.98 6.52 -1.28
C SER A 107 -14.07 5.82 -2.65
N LEU A 108 -12.94 5.58 -3.33
CA LEU A 108 -12.90 4.86 -4.61
C LEU A 108 -13.02 3.33 -4.45
N ILE A 109 -12.61 2.78 -3.31
CA ILE A 109 -12.57 1.32 -3.10
C ILE A 109 -13.77 0.74 -2.34
N GLY A 110 -14.62 1.61 -1.77
CA GLY A 110 -15.80 1.24 -0.98
C GLY A 110 -15.46 0.75 0.43
#